data_AF-A0AAN7C2C3-F1
#
_entry.id   AF-A0AAN7C2C3-F1
#
_cell.length_a   1.000
_cell.length_b   1.000
_cell.length_c   1.000
_cell.angle_alpha   90.00
_cell.angle_beta   90.00
_cell.angle_gamma   90.00
#
_symmetry.space_group_name_H-M   'P 1'
#
loop_
_entity.id
_entity.type
_entity.pdbx_description
1 polymer ?
#
loop_
_entity_poly.entity_id
_entity_poly.type
_entity_poly.pdbx_seq_one_letter_code
_entity_poly.pdbx_strand_id
1 'polypeptide(L)'
;MEPYQDIRGKGLVKLDQDLGALAENPELLERARLRFTKSPPFRFYDSSSEISLSAVIRTQEELRRDEKGREVERLQSKARVDWIPTGQQRPSLERLAEEKVKMRWIEQGIWRDDTSPKQPTAAAKTKEMGQDQREREASRPFYQFVYQVSKEREWIEEEEEEEEGTIEVTTRVPAPCPANPFSYGARETPAVPEGRVKATWVKWGIWDAIWGVLPGMTWKHERPFEEVLQEELDNDAAQAEDSGIGNAESFMARASPAARNRCRFRAYHVGRAKPCYNQKAEHPRFCPAETGTGGQQPVAGRWTAQF
;
A
#
# COMPACT_ATOMS: atom_id res chain seq x y z
N MET A 1 33.34 -11.54 14.37
CA MET A 1 32.40 -10.42 14.57
C MET A 1 32.46 -9.57 13.33
N GLU A 2 31.52 -9.78 12.41
CA GLU A 2 31.37 -8.91 11.25
C GLU A 2 30.36 -7.80 11.59
N PRO A 3 30.66 -6.53 11.27
CA PRO A 3 29.75 -5.43 11.54
C PRO A 3 28.55 -5.48 10.58
N TYR A 4 27.35 -5.40 11.16
CA TYR A 4 26.07 -5.30 10.45
C TYR A 4 26.12 -4.15 9.42
N GLN A 5 25.99 -4.50 8.14
CA GLN A 5 25.82 -3.53 7.07
C GLN A 5 24.32 -3.23 6.94
N ASP A 6 23.87 -2.11 7.52
CA ASP A 6 22.48 -1.70 7.45
C ASP A 6 22.02 -1.47 6.00
N ILE A 7 20.95 -2.19 5.64
CA ILE A 7 20.31 -2.20 4.33
C ILE A 7 19.76 -0.80 3.98
N ARG A 8 19.58 0.08 4.98
CA ARG A 8 19.08 1.45 4.80
C ARG A 8 20.13 2.43 4.26
N GLY A 9 21.43 2.18 4.40
CA GLY A 9 22.47 3.13 3.98
C GLY A 9 22.86 3.05 2.50
N LYS A 10 22.80 1.86 1.89
CA LYS A 10 23.30 1.64 0.51
C LYS A 10 22.38 2.24 -0.56
N GLY A 11 21.07 2.31 -0.29
CA GLY A 11 20.11 2.91 -1.21
C GLY A 11 20.33 4.42 -1.37
N LEU A 12 20.61 5.11 -0.26
CA LEU A 12 20.77 6.56 -0.26
C LEU A 12 22.03 7.01 -1.00
N VAL A 13 23.16 6.33 -0.75
CA VAL A 13 24.44 6.62 -1.44
C VAL A 13 24.33 6.36 -2.94
N LYS A 14 23.62 5.30 -3.33
CA LYS A 14 23.38 5.00 -4.75
C LYS A 14 22.49 6.06 -5.40
N LEU A 15 21.44 6.51 -4.71
CA LEU A 15 20.54 7.53 -5.21
C LEU A 15 21.25 8.88 -5.37
N ASP A 16 22.13 9.25 -4.44
CA ASP A 16 22.95 10.45 -4.52
C ASP A 16 23.96 10.40 -5.70
N GLN A 17 24.61 9.25 -5.91
CA GLN A 17 25.46 9.02 -7.09
C GLN A 17 24.67 9.08 -8.41
N ASP A 18 23.48 8.47 -8.46
CA ASP A 18 22.63 8.49 -9.64
C ASP A 18 22.13 9.91 -9.94
N LEU A 19 21.82 10.71 -8.91
CA LEU A 19 21.45 12.13 -9.06
C LEU A 19 22.63 12.99 -9.53
N GLY A 20 23.83 12.76 -8.99
CA GLY A 20 25.06 13.43 -9.46
C GLY A 20 25.35 13.14 -10.93
N ALA A 21 25.24 11.88 -11.34
CA ALA A 21 25.43 11.46 -12.74
C ALA A 21 24.39 12.09 -13.69
N LEU A 22 23.15 12.31 -13.22
CA LEU A 22 22.12 13.02 -13.98
C LEU A 22 22.40 14.52 -14.09
N ALA A 23 22.99 15.13 -13.06
CA ALA A 23 23.37 16.55 -13.07
C ALA A 23 24.52 16.83 -14.04
N GLU A 24 25.46 15.90 -14.18
CA GLU A 24 26.59 16.01 -15.12
C GLU A 24 26.18 15.86 -16.59
N ASN A 25 25.02 15.27 -16.88
CA ASN A 25 24.63 14.95 -18.26
C ASN A 25 23.13 15.22 -18.55
N PRO A 26 22.73 16.48 -18.80
CA PRO A 26 21.33 16.86 -19.00
C PRO A 26 20.68 16.19 -20.22
N GLU A 27 21.47 15.77 -21.22
CA GLU A 27 20.95 15.06 -22.39
C GLU A 27 20.39 13.67 -22.07
N LEU A 28 20.94 12.98 -21.04
CA LEU A 28 20.40 11.70 -20.59
C LEU A 28 19.01 11.86 -19.96
N LEU A 29 18.79 12.97 -19.24
CA LEU A 29 17.50 13.29 -18.66
C LEU A 29 16.45 13.58 -19.74
N GLU A 30 16.80 14.37 -20.75
CA GLU A 30 15.93 14.62 -21.92
C GLU A 30 15.62 13.33 -22.68
N ARG A 31 16.62 12.48 -22.90
CA ARG A 31 16.43 11.18 -23.57
C ARG A 31 15.54 10.24 -22.76
N ALA A 32 15.65 10.24 -21.43
CA ALA A 32 14.75 9.49 -20.56
C ALA A 32 13.32 10.05 -20.60
N ARG A 33 13.16 11.38 -20.54
CA ARG A 33 11.85 12.05 -20.70
C ARG A 33 11.19 11.72 -22.04
N LEU A 34 11.96 11.70 -23.13
CA LEU A 34 11.49 11.31 -24.46
C LEU A 34 11.05 9.84 -24.56
N ARG A 35 11.55 8.95 -23.70
CA ARG A 35 11.07 7.56 -23.62
C ARG A 35 9.69 7.46 -22.96
N PHE A 36 9.36 8.37 -22.05
CA PHE A 36 8.06 8.39 -21.37
C PHE A 36 6.98 9.21 -22.10
N THR A 37 7.36 10.20 -22.91
CA THR A 37 6.39 10.92 -23.76
C THR A 37 5.86 10.07 -24.91
N LYS A 38 6.64 9.07 -25.34
CA LYS A 38 6.15 8.00 -26.21
C LYS A 38 5.66 6.86 -25.34
N SER A 39 4.42 6.96 -24.84
CA SER A 39 3.75 5.82 -24.20
C SER A 39 4.02 4.58 -25.05
N PRO A 40 4.55 3.48 -24.47
CA PRO A 40 4.78 2.27 -25.22
C PRO A 40 3.45 1.91 -25.92
N PRO A 41 3.49 1.57 -27.23
CA PRO A 41 2.28 1.16 -27.91
C PRO A 41 1.66 0.04 -27.10
N PHE A 42 0.38 0.23 -26.74
CA PHE A 42 -0.39 -0.68 -25.92
C PHE A 42 -0.26 -2.08 -26.52
N ARG A 43 0.63 -2.90 -25.97
CA ARG A 43 0.79 -4.27 -26.44
C ARG A 43 -0.33 -5.05 -25.80
N PHE A 44 -1.40 -5.27 -26.57
CA PHE A 44 -2.27 -6.39 -26.31
C PHE A 44 -1.39 -7.64 -26.37
N TYR A 45 -1.27 -8.34 -25.24
CA TYR A 45 -0.71 -9.67 -25.22
C TYR A 45 -1.73 -10.60 -25.87
N ASP A 46 -1.62 -10.75 -27.19
CA ASP A 46 -2.31 -11.83 -27.91
C ASP A 46 -1.60 -13.14 -27.57
N SER A 47 -2.13 -13.86 -26.60
CA SER A 47 -1.95 -15.30 -26.50
C SER A 47 -2.86 -15.95 -27.53
N SER A 48 -2.41 -16.08 -28.78
CA SER A 48 -2.74 -17.25 -29.59
C SER A 48 -1.89 -17.31 -30.86
N SER A 49 -1.05 -18.34 -30.92
CA SER A 49 -0.63 -18.94 -32.18
C SER A 49 -1.87 -19.37 -32.97
N GLU A 50 -2.08 -18.84 -34.17
CA GLU A 50 -2.27 -19.61 -35.41
C GLU A 50 -2.73 -18.74 -36.60
N ILE A 51 -1.94 -18.84 -37.67
CA ILE A 51 -2.32 -18.79 -39.09
C ILE A 51 -2.75 -17.45 -39.70
N SER A 52 -1.84 -16.98 -40.57
CA SER A 52 -1.96 -15.87 -41.52
C SER A 52 -3.21 -15.95 -42.43
N LEU A 53 -4.24 -15.15 -42.11
CA LEU A 53 -5.39 -14.82 -42.97
C LEU A 53 -5.58 -13.30 -43.19
N SER A 54 -4.57 -12.48 -42.91
CA SER A 54 -4.69 -11.01 -42.87
C SER A 54 -4.74 -10.31 -44.24
N ALA A 55 -4.49 -11.03 -45.34
CA ALA A 55 -4.55 -10.46 -46.69
C ALA A 55 -5.96 -10.49 -47.32
N VAL A 56 -6.86 -11.36 -46.86
CA VAL A 56 -8.20 -11.55 -47.48
C VAL A 56 -9.28 -10.69 -46.80
N ILE A 57 -9.09 -10.28 -45.54
CA ILE A 57 -10.13 -9.56 -44.78
C ILE A 57 -10.21 -8.07 -45.16
N ARG A 58 -9.14 -7.47 -45.74
CA ARG A 58 -9.15 -6.04 -46.11
C ARG A 58 -10.14 -5.68 -47.21
N THR A 59 -10.58 -6.62 -48.06
CA THR A 59 -11.49 -6.32 -49.17
C THR A 59 -12.95 -6.24 -48.78
N GLN A 60 -13.38 -6.91 -47.70
CA GLN A 60 -14.80 -6.95 -47.32
C GLN A 60 -15.23 -5.72 -46.52
N GLU A 61 -14.36 -5.22 -45.63
CA GLU A 61 -14.60 -4.03 -44.82
C GLU A 61 -14.72 -2.76 -45.70
N GLU A 62 -13.89 -2.68 -46.73
CA GLU A 62 -13.86 -1.56 -47.66
C GLU A 62 -15.12 -1.52 -48.54
N LEU A 63 -15.60 -2.69 -48.98
CA LEU A 63 -16.88 -2.83 -49.67
C LEU A 63 -18.07 -2.39 -48.79
N ARG A 64 -18.05 -2.68 -47.49
CA ARG A 64 -19.08 -2.22 -46.54
C ARG A 64 -19.06 -0.71 -46.33
N ARG A 65 -17.88 -0.07 -46.42
CA ARG A 65 -17.79 1.40 -46.33
C ARG A 65 -18.35 2.07 -47.58
N ASP A 66 -18.05 1.54 -48.76
CA ASP A 66 -18.57 2.06 -50.03
C ASP A 66 -20.09 1.86 -50.19
N GLU A 67 -20.63 0.74 -49.69
CA GLU A 67 -22.07 0.52 -49.68
C GLU A 67 -22.80 1.48 -48.71
N LYS A 68 -22.24 1.70 -47.52
CA LYS A 68 -22.77 2.70 -46.58
C LYS A 68 -22.72 4.12 -47.15
N GLY A 69 -21.67 4.49 -47.88
CA GLY A 69 -21.57 5.79 -48.54
C GLY A 69 -22.70 6.03 -49.54
N ARG A 70 -22.99 5.04 -50.38
CA ARG A 70 -24.07 5.11 -51.37
C ARG A 70 -25.46 5.14 -50.75
N GLU A 71 -25.67 4.43 -49.64
CA GLU A 71 -26.95 4.44 -48.92
C GLU A 71 -27.22 5.81 -48.28
N VAL A 72 -26.20 6.43 -47.70
CA VAL A 72 -26.30 7.80 -47.14
C VAL A 72 -26.63 8.81 -48.24
N GLU A 73 -26.01 8.71 -49.41
CA GLU A 73 -26.30 9.58 -50.55
C GLU A 73 -27.73 9.38 -51.09
N ARG A 74 -28.23 8.13 -51.09
CA ARG A 74 -29.61 7.80 -51.42
C ARG A 74 -30.61 8.42 -50.45
N LEU A 75 -30.33 8.34 -49.15
CA LEU A 75 -31.19 8.91 -48.10
C LEU A 75 -31.17 10.44 -48.14
N GLN A 76 -30.02 11.06 -48.38
CA GLN A 76 -29.92 12.51 -48.56
C GLN A 76 -30.67 12.98 -49.81
N SER A 77 -30.57 12.24 -50.92
CA SER A 77 -31.28 12.56 -52.16
C SER A 77 -32.80 12.43 -51.99
N LYS A 78 -33.27 11.44 -51.23
CA LYS A 78 -34.69 11.24 -50.93
C LYS A 78 -35.26 12.32 -50.01
N ALA A 79 -34.49 12.74 -48.99
CA ALA A 79 -34.88 13.82 -48.09
C ALA A 79 -35.02 15.19 -48.78
N ARG A 80 -34.42 15.37 -49.97
CA ARG A 80 -34.45 16.63 -50.71
C ARG A 80 -35.72 16.82 -51.56
N VAL A 81 -36.46 15.74 -51.87
CA VAL A 81 -37.63 15.78 -52.75
C VAL A 81 -38.94 16.05 -52.01
N ASP A 82 -39.00 15.75 -50.70
CA ASP A 82 -40.27 15.75 -49.94
C ASP A 82 -40.53 17.02 -49.11
N TRP A 83 -39.83 18.13 -49.35
CA TRP A 83 -40.13 19.40 -48.65
C TRP A 83 -41.30 20.14 -49.31
N ILE A 84 -42.50 19.59 -49.19
CA ILE A 84 -43.75 20.34 -49.39
C ILE A 84 -44.16 20.93 -48.04
N PRO A 85 -44.22 22.27 -47.88
CA PRO A 85 -44.61 22.89 -46.63
C PRO A 85 -46.13 22.76 -46.44
N THR A 86 -46.57 21.74 -45.72
CA THR A 86 -47.89 21.75 -45.08
C THR A 86 -47.78 22.53 -43.77
N GLY A 87 -48.68 23.50 -43.57
CA GLY A 87 -48.67 24.48 -42.48
C GLY A 87 -48.93 23.93 -41.06
N GLN A 88 -48.40 22.75 -40.73
CA GLN A 88 -48.34 22.26 -39.36
C GLN A 88 -47.16 22.93 -38.64
N GLN A 89 -47.45 23.50 -37.46
CA GLN A 89 -46.44 24.13 -36.60
C GLN A 89 -45.26 23.18 -36.42
N ARG A 90 -44.06 23.63 -36.83
CA ARG A 90 -42.82 22.89 -36.63
C ARG A 90 -42.74 22.52 -35.14
N PRO A 91 -42.57 21.23 -34.79
CA PRO A 91 -42.17 20.89 -33.42
C PRO A 91 -40.88 21.66 -33.12
N SER A 92 -40.75 22.15 -31.87
CA SER A 92 -39.54 22.86 -31.48
C SER A 92 -38.32 21.97 -31.77
N LEU A 93 -37.24 22.60 -32.19
CA LEU A 93 -35.99 21.91 -32.57
C LEU A 93 -35.47 21.04 -31.41
N GLU A 94 -35.78 21.45 -30.18
CA GLU A 94 -35.51 20.76 -28.93
C GLU A 94 -36.27 19.42 -28.81
N ARG A 95 -37.59 19.40 -29.07
CA ARG A 95 -38.37 18.14 -29.09
C ARG A 95 -37.86 17.15 -30.12
N LEU A 96 -37.45 17.63 -31.30
CA LEU A 96 -36.90 16.76 -32.34
C LEU A 96 -35.55 16.14 -31.94
N ALA A 97 -34.72 16.92 -31.21
CA ALA A 97 -33.46 16.42 -30.68
C ALA A 97 -33.68 15.37 -29.59
N GLU A 98 -34.63 15.62 -28.68
CA GLU A 98 -35.02 14.66 -27.63
C GLU A 98 -35.54 13.35 -28.22
N GLU A 99 -36.44 13.41 -29.20
CA GLU A 99 -36.97 12.21 -29.85
C GLU A 99 -35.86 11.42 -30.57
N LYS A 100 -34.93 12.10 -31.24
CA LYS A 100 -33.79 11.42 -31.90
C LYS A 100 -32.86 10.72 -30.90
N VAL A 101 -32.57 11.35 -29.78
CA VAL A 101 -31.75 10.74 -28.71
C VAL A 101 -32.49 9.54 -28.11
N LYS A 102 -33.79 9.71 -27.81
CA LYS A 102 -34.64 8.63 -27.29
C LYS A 102 -34.68 7.43 -28.24
N MET A 103 -34.90 7.66 -29.53
CA MET A 103 -34.91 6.61 -30.54
C MET A 103 -33.58 5.87 -30.63
N ARG A 104 -32.44 6.58 -30.55
CA ARG A 104 -31.12 5.93 -30.51
C ARG A 104 -30.92 5.05 -29.28
N TRP A 105 -31.37 5.50 -28.12
CA TRP A 105 -31.24 4.70 -26.89
C TRP A 105 -32.17 3.47 -26.90
N ILE A 106 -33.33 3.57 -27.55
CA ILE A 106 -34.20 2.41 -27.79
C ILE A 106 -33.53 1.42 -28.74
N GLU A 107 -32.95 1.90 -29.84
CA GLU A 107 -32.24 1.07 -30.82
C GLU A 107 -31.01 0.36 -30.21
N GLN A 108 -30.34 1.02 -29.26
CA GLN A 108 -29.22 0.44 -28.50
C GLN A 108 -29.66 -0.49 -27.35
N GLY A 109 -30.97 -0.64 -27.10
CA GLY A 109 -31.50 -1.45 -26.00
C GLY A 109 -31.24 -0.87 -24.61
N ILE A 110 -30.79 0.39 -24.54
CA ILE A 110 -30.55 1.12 -23.28
C ILE A 110 -31.87 1.61 -22.69
N TRP A 111 -32.83 1.95 -23.56
CA TRP A 111 -34.15 2.46 -23.17
C TRP A 111 -35.26 1.54 -23.68
N ARG A 112 -36.23 1.18 -22.83
CA ARG A 112 -37.47 0.50 -23.25
C ARG A 112 -38.68 1.42 -23.08
N ASP A 113 -39.68 1.33 -23.95
CA ASP A 113 -40.84 2.25 -23.93
C ASP A 113 -41.72 2.11 -22.66
N ASP A 114 -41.64 0.99 -21.96
CA ASP A 114 -42.26 0.75 -20.66
C ASP A 114 -41.44 1.31 -19.47
N THR A 115 -40.17 1.63 -19.69
CA THR A 115 -39.28 2.32 -18.73
C THR A 115 -39.34 3.84 -18.87
N SER A 116 -40.53 4.40 -19.04
CA SER A 116 -40.71 5.80 -18.60
C SER A 116 -40.19 5.87 -17.17
N PRO A 117 -39.27 6.79 -16.80
CA PRO A 117 -38.78 6.88 -15.44
C PRO A 117 -39.98 7.13 -14.56
N LYS A 118 -40.53 6.07 -13.97
CA LYS A 118 -41.47 6.17 -12.87
C LYS A 118 -40.67 6.95 -11.86
N GLN A 119 -41.06 8.21 -11.65
CA GLN A 119 -40.39 9.04 -10.67
C GLN A 119 -40.25 8.18 -9.42
N PRO A 120 -39.01 7.95 -8.94
CA PRO A 120 -38.79 7.00 -7.88
C PRO A 120 -39.71 7.40 -6.75
N THR A 121 -40.63 6.50 -6.41
CA THR A 121 -41.59 6.75 -5.35
C THR A 121 -40.79 7.09 -4.09
N ALA A 122 -41.30 7.94 -3.21
CA ALA A 122 -40.56 8.35 -2.02
C ALA A 122 -40.03 7.15 -1.20
N ALA A 123 -40.71 6.00 -1.30
CA ALA A 123 -40.31 4.72 -0.71
C ALA A 123 -39.12 4.01 -1.40
N ALA A 124 -38.91 4.21 -2.71
CA ALA A 124 -37.74 3.69 -3.43
C ALA A 124 -36.47 4.48 -3.09
N LYS A 125 -36.57 5.82 -3.01
CA LYS A 125 -35.45 6.68 -2.64
C LYS A 125 -34.89 6.39 -1.25
N THR A 126 -35.74 6.02 -0.30
CA THR A 126 -35.31 5.68 1.07
C THR A 126 -34.57 4.33 1.13
N LYS A 127 -34.90 3.38 0.24
CA LYS A 127 -34.19 2.09 0.16
C LYS A 127 -32.83 2.23 -0.50
N GLU A 128 -32.74 3.02 -1.56
CA GLU A 128 -31.51 3.29 -2.31
C GLU A 128 -30.47 4.03 -1.44
N MET A 129 -30.89 5.07 -0.72
CA MET A 129 -30.01 5.80 0.21
C MET A 129 -29.44 4.90 1.32
N GLY A 130 -30.19 3.88 1.76
CA GLY A 130 -29.71 2.90 2.73
C GLY A 130 -28.77 1.84 2.14
N GLN A 131 -28.77 1.62 0.82
CA GLN A 131 -27.79 0.74 0.17
C GLN A 131 -26.46 1.46 -0.01
N ASP A 132 -26.48 2.70 -0.50
CA ASP A 132 -25.27 3.54 -0.61
C ASP A 132 -24.57 3.69 0.74
N GLN A 133 -25.34 3.89 1.82
CA GLN A 133 -24.80 3.96 3.17
C GLN A 133 -24.12 2.65 3.57
N ARG A 134 -24.76 1.50 3.29
CA ARG A 134 -24.18 0.18 3.57
C ARG A 134 -22.95 -0.14 2.74
N GLU A 135 -22.93 0.26 1.48
CA GLU A 135 -21.77 0.08 0.60
C GLU A 135 -20.58 0.94 1.06
N ARG A 136 -20.85 2.18 1.47
CA ARG A 136 -19.85 3.06 2.10
C ARG A 136 -19.39 2.55 3.47
N GLU A 137 -20.28 1.94 4.26
CA GLU A 137 -19.91 1.33 5.53
C GLU A 137 -19.10 0.06 5.32
N ALA A 138 -19.45 -0.77 4.34
CA ALA A 138 -18.70 -1.96 3.97
C ALA A 138 -17.27 -1.65 3.52
N SER A 139 -17.03 -0.46 2.97
CA SER A 139 -15.68 0.00 2.62
C SER A 139 -14.90 0.62 3.78
N ARG A 140 -15.46 0.71 5.00
CA ARG A 140 -14.70 1.21 6.16
C ARG A 140 -13.63 0.18 6.60
N PRO A 141 -12.51 0.64 7.20
CA PRO A 141 -11.39 -0.23 7.56
C PRO A 141 -11.82 -1.43 8.42
N PHE A 142 -12.72 -1.21 9.39
CA PHE A 142 -13.23 -2.26 10.26
C PHE A 142 -13.91 -3.39 9.50
N TYR A 143 -14.87 -3.09 8.63
CA TYR A 143 -15.58 -4.12 7.88
C TYR A 143 -14.68 -4.82 6.87
N GLN A 144 -13.78 -4.08 6.23
CA GLN A 144 -12.78 -4.65 5.32
C GLN A 144 -11.83 -5.61 6.05
N PHE A 145 -11.39 -5.25 7.26
CA PHE A 145 -10.53 -6.11 8.08
C PHE A 145 -11.27 -7.38 8.52
N VAL A 146 -12.50 -7.26 9.03
CA VAL A 146 -13.31 -8.42 9.42
C VAL A 146 -13.51 -9.36 8.23
N TYR A 147 -13.82 -8.82 7.05
CA TYR A 147 -13.95 -9.61 5.83
C TYR A 147 -12.66 -10.38 5.49
N GLN A 148 -11.50 -9.73 5.58
CA GLN A 148 -10.22 -10.38 5.32
C GLN A 148 -9.86 -11.43 6.38
N VAL A 149 -10.15 -11.18 7.65
CA VAL A 149 -9.97 -12.18 8.72
C VAL A 149 -10.85 -13.40 8.47
N SER A 150 -12.10 -13.20 8.04
CA SER A 150 -12.97 -14.31 7.64
C SER A 150 -12.39 -15.09 6.47
N LYS A 151 -11.80 -14.42 5.47
CA LYS A 151 -11.14 -15.09 4.34
C LYS A 151 -9.87 -15.84 4.72
N GLU A 152 -9.04 -15.28 5.59
CA GLU A 152 -7.87 -15.98 6.13
C GLU A 152 -8.27 -17.21 6.95
N ARG A 153 -9.38 -17.14 7.71
CA ARG A 153 -9.90 -18.30 8.42
C ARG A 153 -10.36 -19.41 7.46
N GLU A 154 -11.11 -19.05 6.43
CA GLU A 154 -11.58 -19.99 5.39
C GLU A 154 -10.39 -20.67 4.68
N TRP A 155 -9.32 -19.93 4.38
CA TRP A 155 -8.10 -20.49 3.80
C TRP A 155 -7.34 -21.43 4.72
N ILE A 156 -7.29 -21.15 6.03
CA ILE A 156 -6.66 -22.07 6.99
C ILE A 156 -7.46 -23.37 7.09
N GLU A 157 -8.80 -23.29 7.12
CA GLU A 157 -9.68 -24.47 7.13
C GLU A 157 -9.49 -25.31 5.85
N GLU A 158 -9.37 -24.68 4.68
CA GLU A 158 -9.10 -25.36 3.39
C GLU A 158 -7.71 -26.03 3.35
N GLU A 159 -6.68 -25.37 3.88
CA GLU A 159 -5.31 -25.92 3.99
C GLU A 159 -5.25 -27.16 4.91
N GLU A 160 -6.00 -27.14 6.02
CA GLU A 160 -6.12 -28.28 6.94
C GLU A 160 -6.84 -29.48 6.28
N GLU A 161 -7.92 -29.24 5.51
CA GLU A 161 -8.64 -30.30 4.78
C GLU A 161 -7.78 -30.96 3.68
N GLU A 162 -6.96 -30.19 2.95
CA GLU A 162 -6.06 -30.73 1.93
C GLU A 162 -4.92 -31.58 2.54
N GLU A 163 -4.38 -31.17 3.69
CA GLU A 163 -3.38 -31.96 4.42
C GLU A 163 -3.98 -33.27 4.95
N GLU A 164 -5.21 -33.26 5.45
CA GLU A 164 -5.87 -34.47 5.96
C GLU A 164 -6.22 -35.46 4.82
N GLY A 165 -6.57 -34.95 3.64
CA GLY A 165 -6.88 -35.76 2.45
C GLY A 165 -5.67 -36.46 1.81
N THR A 166 -4.44 -36.06 2.13
CA THR A 166 -3.21 -36.62 1.51
C THR A 166 -2.52 -37.67 2.39
N ILE A 167 -2.98 -37.90 3.62
CA ILE A 167 -2.40 -38.87 4.57
C ILE A 167 -3.26 -40.17 4.63
N GLU A 168 -3.84 -40.59 3.52
CA GLU A 168 -4.09 -42.02 3.29
C GLU A 168 -2.92 -42.58 2.49
N VAL A 169 -1.86 -43.04 3.17
CA VAL A 169 -0.99 -44.19 2.80
C VAL A 169 0.30 -44.14 3.63
N THR A 170 0.40 -45.09 4.56
CA THR A 170 1.65 -45.58 5.18
C THR A 170 2.35 -44.67 6.19
N THR A 171 1.92 -44.69 7.45
CA THR A 171 2.90 -44.73 8.56
C THR A 171 2.37 -45.55 9.73
N ARG A 172 3.08 -46.66 10.01
CA ARG A 172 2.96 -47.46 11.23
C ARG A 172 3.17 -46.57 12.45
N VAL A 173 2.20 -46.59 13.35
CA VAL A 173 2.22 -46.01 14.70
C VAL A 173 3.59 -46.23 15.39
N PRO A 174 4.43 -45.20 15.57
CA PRO A 174 5.49 -45.23 16.57
C PRO A 174 4.86 -45.02 17.95
N ALA A 175 5.34 -45.79 18.91
CA ALA A 175 4.85 -45.84 20.28
C ALA A 175 4.72 -44.44 20.94
N PRO A 176 3.75 -44.27 21.86
CA PRO A 176 3.53 -43.02 22.57
C PRO A 176 4.76 -42.68 23.43
N CYS A 177 5.50 -41.64 23.02
CA CYS A 177 6.52 -41.06 23.89
C CYS A 177 5.82 -40.34 25.06
N PRO A 178 6.25 -40.59 26.31
CA PRO A 178 5.64 -39.98 27.49
C PRO A 178 5.86 -38.47 27.51
N ALA A 179 4.73 -37.78 27.42
CA ALA A 179 4.39 -36.50 28.06
C ALA A 179 5.54 -35.73 28.73
N ASN A 180 5.97 -34.65 28.09
CA ASN A 180 6.38 -33.44 28.81
C ASN A 180 5.18 -32.46 28.82
N PRO A 181 4.43 -32.34 29.92
CA PRO A 181 3.20 -31.53 29.98
C PRO A 181 3.45 -30.01 29.98
N PHE A 182 4.70 -29.56 29.93
CA PHE A 182 5.08 -28.17 30.23
C PHE A 182 5.84 -27.46 29.10
N SER A 183 5.92 -28.04 27.91
CA SER A 183 6.50 -27.36 26.74
C SER A 183 5.44 -26.61 25.93
N TYR A 184 4.62 -25.79 26.59
CA TYR A 184 4.00 -24.62 25.95
C TYR A 184 5.08 -23.53 25.83
N GLY A 185 6.15 -23.85 25.12
CA GLY A 185 7.11 -22.84 24.69
C GLY A 185 6.35 -21.90 23.78
N ALA A 186 6.27 -20.64 24.20
CA ALA A 186 5.71 -19.50 23.50
C ALA A 186 6.39 -19.28 22.13
N ARG A 187 6.16 -20.21 21.19
CA ARG A 187 6.13 -19.86 19.79
C ARG A 187 4.88 -19.03 19.68
N GLU A 188 5.06 -17.72 19.53
CA GLU A 188 4.07 -16.84 18.95
C GLU A 188 3.79 -17.37 17.54
N THR A 189 3.02 -18.45 17.44
CA THR A 189 2.46 -18.86 16.17
C THR A 189 1.53 -17.72 15.78
N PRO A 190 1.71 -17.09 14.61
CA PRO A 190 0.73 -16.16 14.05
C PRO A 190 -0.51 -16.93 13.57
N ALA A 191 -0.95 -17.94 14.32
CA ALA A 191 -2.03 -18.86 13.98
C ALA A 191 -3.40 -18.22 14.20
N VAL A 192 -3.46 -17.05 14.81
CA VAL A 192 -4.69 -16.28 14.92
C VAL A 192 -4.81 -15.46 13.63
N PRO A 193 -5.81 -15.73 12.76
CA PRO A 193 -5.92 -15.10 11.43
C PRO A 193 -5.89 -13.56 11.49
N GLU A 194 -6.40 -12.99 12.57
CA GLU A 194 -6.32 -11.57 12.91
C GLU A 194 -4.87 -11.03 12.89
N GLY A 195 -3.91 -11.81 13.41
CA GLY A 195 -2.51 -11.44 13.46
C GLY A 195 -1.87 -11.37 12.08
N ARG A 196 -2.24 -12.28 11.16
CA ARG A 196 -1.74 -12.31 9.78
C ARG A 196 -2.25 -11.12 8.97
N VAL A 197 -3.55 -10.84 9.06
CA VAL A 197 -4.17 -9.69 8.38
C VAL A 197 -3.55 -8.39 8.90
N LYS A 198 -3.45 -8.24 10.23
CA LYS A 198 -2.84 -7.04 10.84
C LYS A 198 -1.38 -6.85 10.41
N ALA A 199 -0.56 -7.90 10.45
CA ALA A 199 0.83 -7.84 10.00
C ALA A 199 0.95 -7.39 8.53
N THR A 200 0.05 -7.86 7.68
CA THR A 200 -0.03 -7.46 6.27
C THR A 200 -0.41 -5.99 6.11
N TRP A 201 -1.40 -5.50 6.87
CA TRP A 201 -1.82 -4.10 6.84
C TRP A 201 -0.74 -3.15 7.37
N VAL A 202 -0.03 -3.54 8.42
CA VAL A 202 1.13 -2.81 8.94
C VAL A 202 2.23 -2.74 7.88
N LYS A 203 2.54 -3.86 7.22
CA LYS A 203 3.52 -3.92 6.12
C LYS A 203 3.15 -3.02 4.94
N TRP A 204 1.86 -2.86 4.65
CA TRP A 204 1.37 -1.98 3.59
C TRP A 204 1.19 -0.52 4.01
N GLY A 205 1.43 -0.18 5.28
CA GLY A 205 1.23 1.17 5.81
C GLY A 205 -0.24 1.60 5.88
N ILE A 206 -1.17 0.64 5.79
CA ILE A 206 -2.61 0.88 5.91
C ILE A 206 -3.02 0.95 7.39
N TRP A 207 -2.34 0.16 8.24
CA TRP A 207 -2.61 0.13 9.68
C TRP A 207 -2.16 1.42 10.36
N ASP A 208 -3.07 2.04 11.10
CA ASP A 208 -2.77 3.18 11.98
C ASP A 208 -2.38 2.67 13.39
N ALA A 209 -1.28 3.18 13.95
CA ALA A 209 -0.82 2.80 15.28
C ALA A 209 -1.85 3.11 16.38
N ILE A 210 -2.70 4.13 16.15
CA ILE A 210 -3.73 4.58 17.11
C ILE A 210 -4.85 3.57 17.26
N TRP A 211 -5.08 2.74 16.24
CA TRP A 211 -6.14 1.72 16.27
C TRP A 211 -5.89 0.63 17.34
N GLY A 212 -4.64 0.44 17.80
CA GLY A 212 -4.34 -0.53 18.85
C GLY A 212 -4.52 -1.98 18.37
N VAL A 213 -5.53 -2.69 18.89
CA VAL A 213 -5.77 -4.12 18.58
C VAL A 213 -6.62 -4.32 17.33
N LEU A 214 -7.64 -3.48 17.12
CA LEU A 214 -8.61 -3.57 16.02
C LEU A 214 -8.64 -2.26 15.25
N PRO A 215 -8.84 -2.29 13.92
CA PRO A 215 -8.92 -1.07 13.13
C PRO A 215 -10.08 -0.18 13.55
N GLY A 216 -9.90 1.13 13.42
CA GLY A 216 -10.95 2.12 13.63
C GLY A 216 -12.01 2.13 12.52
N MET A 217 -12.98 3.05 12.64
CA MET A 217 -14.08 3.22 11.68
C MET A 217 -13.73 4.15 10.50
N THR A 218 -12.60 4.85 10.55
CA THR A 218 -12.18 5.86 9.56
C THR A 218 -10.85 5.49 8.96
N TRP A 219 -10.69 5.70 7.65
CA TRP A 219 -9.41 5.44 6.99
C TRP A 219 -8.34 6.45 7.44
N LYS A 220 -7.07 6.04 7.43
CA LYS A 220 -5.94 6.95 7.71
C LYS A 220 -5.93 8.18 6.81
N HIS A 221 -6.37 8.05 5.55
CA HIS A 221 -6.43 9.15 4.57
C HIS A 221 -7.72 9.99 4.65
N GLU A 222 -8.72 9.58 5.44
CA GLU A 222 -9.90 10.41 5.72
C GLU A 222 -9.62 11.44 6.82
N ARG A 223 -8.50 11.29 7.54
CA ARG A 223 -8.06 12.24 8.55
C ARG A 223 -7.39 13.46 7.89
N PRO A 224 -7.49 14.65 8.50
CA PRO A 224 -6.73 15.81 8.06
C PRO A 224 -5.24 15.47 8.01
N PHE A 225 -4.57 15.86 6.93
CA PHE A 225 -3.18 15.52 6.70
C PHE A 225 -2.25 16.07 7.80
N GLU A 226 -2.60 17.21 8.38
CA GLU A 226 -1.89 17.85 9.49
C GLU A 226 -1.82 16.95 10.74
N GLU A 227 -2.90 16.21 11.04
CA GLU A 227 -2.92 15.28 12.18
C GLU A 227 -1.99 14.09 11.93
N VAL A 228 -2.01 13.55 10.71
CA VAL A 228 -1.19 12.39 10.34
C VAL A 228 0.30 12.75 10.37
N LEU A 229 0.67 13.95 9.89
CA LEU A 229 2.05 14.45 9.93
C LEU A 229 2.56 14.66 11.36
N GLN A 230 1.72 15.27 12.20
CA GLN A 230 2.09 15.53 13.59
C GLN A 230 2.38 14.23 14.32
N GLU A 231 1.56 13.20 14.11
CA GLU A 231 1.74 11.88 14.71
C GLU A 231 2.98 11.16 14.19
N GLU A 232 3.31 11.27 12.90
CA GLU A 232 4.52 10.65 12.35
C GLU A 232 5.79 11.28 12.97
N LEU A 233 5.80 12.60 13.11
CA LEU A 233 6.89 13.32 13.79
C LEU A 233 7.01 12.94 15.28
N ASP A 234 5.89 12.80 15.97
CA ASP A 234 5.87 12.43 17.40
C ASP A 234 6.29 10.96 17.61
N ASN A 235 5.95 10.06 16.67
CA ASN A 235 6.34 8.66 16.71
C ASN A 235 7.85 8.45 16.46
N ASP A 236 8.44 9.22 15.54
CA ASP A 236 9.89 9.16 15.27
C ASP A 236 10.71 9.65 16.47
N ALA A 237 10.22 10.67 17.18
CA ALA A 237 10.84 11.15 18.41
C ALA A 237 10.81 10.09 19.52
N ALA A 238 9.69 9.37 19.68
CA ALA A 238 9.56 8.31 20.68
C ALA A 238 10.42 7.08 20.37
N GLN A 239 10.57 6.69 19.10
CA GLN A 239 11.42 5.55 18.72
C GLN A 239 12.92 5.83 18.88
N ALA A 240 13.34 7.11 18.77
CA ALA A 240 14.73 7.50 18.99
C ALA A 240 15.18 7.34 20.46
N GLU A 241 14.25 7.45 21.41
CA GLU A 241 14.57 7.32 22.85
C GLU A 241 14.71 5.85 23.28
N ASP A 242 13.92 4.94 22.69
CA ASP A 242 13.93 3.51 23.03
C ASP A 242 15.02 2.72 22.29
N SER A 243 15.51 3.23 21.15
CA SER A 243 16.57 2.57 20.38
C SER A 243 17.95 2.64 21.01
N GLY A 244 18.08 3.22 22.22
CA GLY A 244 19.10 2.79 23.18
C GLY A 244 20.50 2.70 22.58
N ILE A 245 20.92 3.71 21.81
CA ILE A 245 22.34 4.02 21.68
C ILE A 245 22.74 4.52 23.07
N GLY A 246 22.92 3.56 23.97
CA GLY A 246 23.34 3.79 25.33
C GLY A 246 24.57 4.66 25.25
N ASN A 247 24.49 5.83 25.89
CA ASN A 247 25.62 6.67 26.21
C ASN A 247 26.83 5.77 26.51
N ALA A 248 27.79 5.73 25.58
CA ALA A 248 29.01 4.94 25.70
C ALA A 248 29.83 5.35 26.95
N GLU A 249 29.48 6.46 27.61
CA GLU A 249 30.04 6.90 28.88
C GLU A 249 29.67 6.00 30.08
N SER A 250 28.57 5.24 30.04
CA SER A 250 28.18 4.40 31.19
C SER A 250 28.96 3.07 31.28
N PHE A 251 29.62 2.63 30.20
CA PHE A 251 30.34 1.35 30.19
C PHE A 251 31.81 1.44 30.64
N MET A 252 32.38 2.64 30.80
CA MET A 252 33.77 2.82 31.27
C MET A 252 33.91 2.85 32.80
N ALA A 253 32.80 2.92 33.56
CA ALA A 253 32.84 3.02 35.02
C ALA A 253 32.79 1.68 35.79
N ARG A 254 32.73 0.53 35.11
CA ARG A 254 32.72 -0.82 35.74
C ARG A 254 33.91 -1.71 35.35
N ALA A 255 35.02 -1.12 34.92
CA ALA A 255 36.28 -1.85 34.85
C ALA A 255 36.86 -2.03 36.26
N SER A 256 36.63 -3.22 36.83
CA SER A 256 37.25 -3.70 38.07
C SER A 256 38.79 -3.57 38.02
N PRO A 257 39.47 -3.07 39.07
CA PRO A 257 40.93 -2.88 39.09
C PRO A 257 41.78 -4.17 39.06
N ALA A 258 41.20 -5.36 38.94
CA ALA A 258 41.86 -6.63 39.25
C ALA A 258 42.52 -7.37 38.07
N ALA A 259 42.77 -6.72 36.93
CA ALA A 259 43.45 -7.34 35.77
C ALA A 259 44.76 -6.63 35.39
N ARG A 260 45.51 -6.11 36.37
CA ARG A 260 46.95 -5.85 36.22
C ARG A 260 47.69 -7.07 36.74
N ASN A 261 48.07 -8.00 35.86
CA ASN A 261 49.24 -8.90 35.96
C ASN A 261 49.00 -10.17 35.13
N ARG A 262 49.31 -10.13 33.82
CA ARG A 262 49.91 -11.25 33.05
C ARG A 262 49.92 -10.92 31.57
N CYS A 263 50.89 -10.11 31.15
CA CYS A 263 51.50 -10.24 29.84
C CYS A 263 53.01 -10.10 30.04
N ARG A 264 53.66 -11.25 30.27
CA ARG A 264 55.12 -11.39 30.17
C ARG A 264 55.45 -11.22 28.69
N PHE A 265 55.83 -10.00 28.30
CA PHE A 265 56.41 -9.73 27.00
C PHE A 265 57.77 -10.44 26.91
N ARG A 266 57.88 -11.32 25.91
CA ARG A 266 59.15 -11.96 25.51
C ARG A 266 59.91 -10.92 24.68
N ALA A 267 60.98 -10.39 25.25
CA ALA A 267 61.89 -9.48 24.58
C ALA A 267 62.72 -10.24 23.53
N TYR A 268 62.74 -9.74 22.29
CA TYR A 268 63.90 -9.82 21.43
C TYR A 268 64.23 -8.41 20.94
N HIS A 269 65.41 -7.95 21.33
CA HIS A 269 66.12 -6.79 20.81
C HIS A 269 66.61 -7.07 19.39
N VAL A 270 66.44 -6.12 18.45
CA VAL A 270 67.42 -5.45 17.56
C VAL A 270 66.53 -4.50 16.70
N GLY A 271 66.71 -3.19 16.52
CA GLY A 271 67.73 -2.21 16.82
C GLY A 271 67.40 -0.93 16.00
N ARG A 272 67.95 0.22 16.43
CA ARG A 272 67.89 1.60 15.86
C ARG A 272 66.66 2.43 16.26
N ALA A 273 66.71 3.39 17.20
CA ALA A 273 67.44 4.69 17.24
C ALA A 273 67.04 5.57 16.03
N LYS A 274 66.47 6.80 16.09
CA LYS A 274 66.33 7.98 16.99
C LYS A 274 65.30 8.94 16.30
N PRO A 275 65.08 10.22 16.70
CA PRO A 275 64.68 10.79 17.98
C PRO A 275 63.44 11.75 17.88
N CYS A 276 63.03 12.22 19.06
CA CYS A 276 61.98 13.18 19.42
C CYS A 276 61.92 14.51 18.64
N TYR A 277 60.74 15.13 18.58
CA TYR A 277 60.59 16.57 18.89
C TYR A 277 59.17 16.93 19.41
N ASN A 278 59.18 17.87 20.36
CA ASN A 278 58.08 18.51 21.11
C ASN A 278 56.99 19.19 20.28
N GLN A 279 55.77 19.28 20.86
CA GLN A 279 54.93 20.50 21.03
C GLN A 279 53.68 20.11 21.85
N LYS A 280 53.52 20.53 23.12
CA LYS A 280 52.99 21.81 23.65
C LYS A 280 51.65 22.26 23.03
N ALA A 281 50.60 22.26 23.86
CA ALA A 281 49.52 23.27 24.03
C ALA A 281 48.24 22.54 24.50
N GLU A 282 47.83 22.65 25.76
CA GLU A 282 47.01 23.69 26.38
C GLU A 282 45.53 23.25 26.57
N HIS A 283 45.00 23.65 27.72
CA HIS A 283 43.70 23.41 28.37
C HIS A 283 42.48 23.93 27.56
N PRO A 284 41.18 23.78 27.98
CA PRO A 284 40.69 23.56 29.34
C PRO A 284 39.53 22.56 29.54
N ARG A 285 39.33 22.30 30.85
CA ARG A 285 38.20 21.63 31.47
C ARG A 285 36.92 22.46 31.27
N PHE A 286 35.82 21.80 30.94
CA PHE A 286 34.47 22.31 31.15
C PHE A 286 33.66 21.22 31.86
N CYS A 287 33.18 21.54 33.06
CA CYS A 287 32.10 20.85 33.74
C CYS A 287 30.78 21.57 33.41
N PRO A 288 29.67 20.84 33.36
CA PRO A 288 28.48 21.25 34.10
C PRO A 288 27.98 20.06 34.95
N ALA A 289 27.83 20.22 36.27
CA ALA A 289 26.73 20.87 36.98
C ALA A 289 25.45 20.00 36.97
N GLU A 290 25.28 19.30 38.08
CA GLU A 290 24.09 18.57 38.48
C GLU A 290 22.91 19.53 38.74
N THR A 291 21.77 19.23 38.13
CA THR A 291 20.42 19.64 38.56
C THR A 291 19.57 18.39 38.31
N GLY A 292 18.77 17.85 39.21
CA GLY A 292 17.97 18.46 40.25
C GLY A 292 16.80 17.50 40.44
N THR A 293 16.76 16.91 41.63
CA THR A 293 15.71 16.06 42.19
C THR A 293 14.36 16.79 42.18
N GLY A 294 13.29 16.11 41.77
CA GLY A 294 11.94 16.69 41.80
C GLY A 294 10.85 15.69 41.45
N GLY A 295 10.56 14.76 42.37
CA GLY A 295 9.39 13.88 42.26
C GLY A 295 8.10 14.64 42.54
N GLN A 296 7.07 14.38 41.74
CA GLN A 296 5.67 14.60 42.10
C GLN A 296 4.84 13.40 41.64
N GLN A 297 4.27 12.69 42.61
CA GLN A 297 3.25 11.67 42.41
C GLN A 297 1.89 12.34 42.13
N PRO A 298 1.07 11.85 41.19
CA PRO A 298 -0.34 12.23 41.15
C PRO A 298 -1.14 11.43 42.18
N VAL A 299 -1.88 12.20 42.99
CA VAL A 299 -2.90 11.79 43.95
C VAL A 299 -4.07 11.10 43.26
N ALA A 300 -4.46 9.92 43.76
CA ALA A 300 -5.62 9.18 43.32
C ALA A 300 -6.93 9.90 43.67
N GLY A 301 -7.69 10.28 42.63
CA GLY A 301 -9.05 10.80 42.75
C GLY A 301 -10.05 9.66 42.98
N ARG A 302 -10.69 9.69 44.14
CA ARG A 302 -11.74 8.79 44.61
C ARG A 302 -13.08 9.18 43.98
N TRP A 303 -13.67 8.32 43.14
CA TRP A 303 -15.05 8.48 42.67
C TRP A 303 -16.00 7.71 43.60
N THR A 304 -16.90 8.42 44.25
CA THR A 304 -18.04 7.85 44.99
C THR A 304 -19.23 7.71 44.04
N ALA A 305 -19.73 6.50 43.86
CA ALA A 305 -21.01 6.22 43.22
C ALA A 305 -22.16 6.55 44.18
N GLN A 306 -23.11 7.36 43.72
CA GLN A 306 -24.43 7.49 44.34
C GLN A 306 -25.33 6.40 43.77
N PHE A 307 -26.01 5.69 44.66
CA PHE A 307 -27.21 4.88 44.39
C PHE A 307 -28.45 5.72 44.65
#